data_AF-A0A3P1RZ94-F1
#
_entry.id   AF-A0A3P1RZ94-F1
#
_cell.length_a   1.000
_cell.length_b   1.000
_cell.length_c   1.000
_cell.angle_alpha   90.00
_cell.angle_beta   90.00
_cell.angle_gamma   90.00
#
_symmetry.space_group_name_H-M   'P 1'
#
loop_
_entity.id
_entity.type
_entity.pdbx_description
1 polymer ?
#
loop_
_entity_poly.entity_id
_entity_poly.type
_entity_poly.pdbx_seq_one_letter_code
_entity_poly.pdbx_strand_id
1 'polypeptide(L)'
;MEKAGLSNEEVKGVLHLYQSNPSGVCPTCLSGLGNPDKASGVIKQLSERYPNLKIKVSSNQVEGVRVTGRSNFTVQNGKYVD
;
A
#
# COMPACT_ATOMS: atom_id res chain seq x y z
N MET A 1 24.30 -4.03 8.82
CA MET A 1 23.01 -3.32 8.78
C MET A 1 22.82 -2.63 10.11
N GLU A 2 22.93 -1.30 10.14
CA GLU A 2 22.55 -0.53 11.33
C GLU A 2 21.02 -0.48 11.38
N LYS A 3 20.45 -0.93 12.51
CA LYS A 3 19.02 -0.77 12.78
C LYS A 3 18.83 0.65 13.31
N ALA A 4 17.84 1.37 12.79
CA ALA A 4 17.53 2.73 13.25
C ALA A 4 17.07 2.81 14.73
N GLY A 5 17.00 1.69 15.45
CA GLY A 5 16.52 1.63 16.84
C GLY A 5 15.02 1.87 17.01
N LEU A 6 14.30 2.16 15.92
CA LEU A 6 12.87 2.44 15.94
C LEU A 6 12.04 1.15 16.01
N SER A 7 11.03 1.17 16.87
CA SER A 7 9.89 0.26 16.79
C SER A 7 9.04 0.55 15.54
N ASN A 8 8.19 -0.41 15.21
CA ASN A 8 7.26 -0.32 14.09
C ASN A 8 6.29 0.86 14.23
N GLU A 9 5.86 1.13 15.46
CA GLU A 9 4.95 2.21 15.82
C GLU A 9 5.62 3.59 15.73
N GLU A 10 6.94 3.65 15.90
CA GLU A 10 7.70 4.91 15.78
C GLU A 10 7.96 5.32 14.33
N VAL A 11 7.83 4.38 13.38
CA VAL A 11 7.89 4.69 11.95
C VAL A 11 6.63 5.45 11.54
N LYS A 12 6.79 6.75 11.30
CA LYS A 12 5.74 7.68 10.91
C LYS A 12 6.18 8.55 9.74
N GLY A 13 5.22 9.05 8.97
CA GLY A 13 5.47 9.90 7.80
C GLY A 13 4.62 9.49 6.61
N VAL A 14 5.06 9.87 5.41
CA VAL A 14 4.40 9.53 4.16
C VAL A 14 5.36 8.76 3.26
N LEU A 15 5.06 7.49 3.00
CA LEU A 15 5.72 6.69 1.98
C LEU A 15 4.98 6.87 0.66
N HIS A 16 5.67 7.40 -0.35
CA HIS A 16 5.18 7.43 -1.72
C HIS A 16 5.62 6.15 -2.44
N LEU A 17 4.67 5.24 -2.66
CA LEU A 17 4.88 3.98 -3.36
C LEU A 17 4.44 4.14 -4.81
N TYR A 18 5.39 4.27 -5.73
CA TYR A 18 5.12 4.25 -7.16
C TYR A 18 5.35 2.83 -7.71
N GLN A 19 4.42 2.34 -8.52
CA GLN A 19 4.51 1.03 -9.13
C GLN A 19 4.34 1.13 -10.66
N SER A 20 5.15 0.36 -11.38
CA SER A 20 5.31 0.50 -12.84
C SER A 20 4.19 -0.12 -13.67
N ASN A 21 3.35 -0.98 -13.10
CA ASN A 21 2.26 -1.67 -13.78
C ASN A 21 1.12 -0.67 -14.12
N PRO A 22 0.93 -0.35 -15.42
CA PRO A 22 -0.06 0.62 -15.84
C PRO A 22 -1.51 0.16 -15.63
N SER A 23 -1.74 -1.14 -15.45
CA SER A 23 -3.08 -1.69 -15.19
C SER A 23 -3.57 -1.46 -13.76
N GLY A 24 -2.74 -0.87 -12.89
CA GLY A 24 -3.01 -0.66 -11.47
C GLY A 24 -2.46 -1.79 -10.59
N VAL A 25 -2.69 -1.67 -9.28
CA VAL A 25 -2.17 -2.64 -8.29
C VAL A 25 -2.93 -3.96 -8.41
N CYS A 26 -2.18 -5.06 -8.38
CA CYS A 26 -2.74 -6.41 -8.53
C CYS A 26 -3.75 -6.73 -7.41
N PRO A 27 -4.86 -7.44 -7.69
CA PRO A 27 -5.85 -7.76 -6.65
C PRO A 27 -5.28 -8.52 -5.45
N THR A 28 -4.36 -9.47 -5.69
CA THR A 28 -3.66 -10.21 -4.63
C THR A 28 -2.82 -9.29 -3.73
N CYS A 29 -2.22 -8.25 -4.30
CA CYS A 29 -1.43 -7.27 -3.58
C CYS A 29 -2.29 -6.45 -2.60
N LEU A 30 -3.57 -6.24 -2.94
CA LEU A 30 -4.57 -5.52 -2.16
C LEU A 30 -5.40 -6.42 -1.24
N SER A 31 -5.20 -7.74 -1.29
CA SER A 31 -6.06 -8.70 -0.56
C SER A 31 -6.15 -8.34 0.94
N GLY A 32 -7.36 -8.45 1.49
CA GLY A 32 -7.63 -8.14 2.89
C GLY A 32 -7.64 -6.65 3.27
N LEU A 33 -7.24 -5.71 2.40
CA LEU A 33 -7.35 -4.28 2.72
C LEU A 33 -8.82 -3.89 2.94
N GLY A 34 -9.12 -3.40 4.14
CA GLY A 34 -10.50 -3.09 4.55
C GLY A 34 -11.41 -4.32 4.74
N ASN A 35 -10.87 -5.54 4.66
CA ASN A 35 -11.61 -6.78 4.91
C ASN A 35 -10.76 -7.76 5.74
N PRO A 36 -11.05 -7.92 7.05
CA PRO A 36 -10.26 -8.77 7.94
C PRO A 36 -10.39 -10.28 7.62
N ASP A 37 -11.42 -10.71 6.89
CA ASP A 37 -11.71 -12.12 6.62
C ASP A 37 -10.90 -12.68 5.44
N LYS A 38 -10.14 -11.84 4.74
CA LYS A 38 -9.27 -12.25 3.64
C LYS A 38 -7.80 -12.22 4.05
N ALA A 39 -7.03 -13.14 3.48
CA ALA A 39 -5.58 -13.16 3.64
C ALA A 39 -4.96 -11.80 3.26
N SER A 40 -4.04 -11.32 4.09
CA SER A 40 -3.37 -10.05 3.89
C SER A 40 -2.47 -10.10 2.66
N GLY A 41 -2.75 -9.26 1.66
CA GLY A 41 -1.83 -8.93 0.59
C GLY A 41 -0.68 -8.06 1.09
N VAL A 42 0.35 -7.88 0.25
CA VAL A 42 1.59 -7.18 0.64
C VAL A 42 1.34 -5.74 1.13
N ILE A 43 0.37 -5.03 0.54
CA ILE A 43 0.08 -3.65 0.93
C ILE A 43 -0.55 -3.59 2.33
N LYS A 44 -1.44 -4.53 2.67
CA LYS A 44 -2.00 -4.65 4.02
C LYS A 44 -0.91 -4.99 5.03
N GLN A 45 -0.10 -6.02 4.75
CA GLN A 45 0.99 -6.43 5.63
C GLN A 45 1.96 -5.29 5.93
N LEU A 46 2.35 -4.51 4.91
CA LEU A 46 3.22 -3.35 5.08
C LEU A 46 2.56 -2.27 5.95
N SER A 47 1.29 -1.98 5.69
CA SER A 47 0.54 -0.95 6.41
C SER A 47 0.25 -1.31 7.87
N GLU A 48 0.02 -2.59 8.17
CA GLU A 48 -0.16 -3.09 9.54
C GLU A 48 1.17 -3.18 10.29
N ARG A 49 2.26 -3.51 9.58
CA ARG A 49 3.60 -3.51 10.17
C ARG A 49 4.01 -2.11 10.63
N TYR A 50 3.64 -1.05 9.92
CA TYR A 50 3.96 0.33 10.29
C TYR A 50 2.66 1.13 10.44
N PRO A 51 1.95 0.99 11.57
CA PRO A 51 0.58 1.49 11.72
C PRO A 51 0.46 3.03 11.61
N ASN A 52 1.55 3.75 11.91
CA ASN A 52 1.62 5.21 11.86
C ASN A 52 2.21 5.75 10.53
N LEU A 53 2.58 4.88 9.60
CA LEU A 53 3.05 5.25 8.27
C LEU A 53 1.86 5.39 7.32
N LYS A 54 1.70 6.56 6.71
CA LYS A 54 0.76 6.77 5.62
C LYS A 54 1.42 6.33 4.31
N ILE A 55 0.80 5.40 3.58
CA ILE A 55 1.35 4.88 2.32
C ILE A 55 0.48 5.38 1.16
N LYS A 56 1.02 6.31 0.37
CA LYS A 56 0.38 6.83 -0.85
C LYS A 56 0.84 5.99 -2.03
N VAL A 57 -0.06 5.17 -2.56
CA VAL A 57 0.21 4.31 -3.71
C VAL A 57 -0.23 5.01 -4.99
N SER A 58 0.65 4.99 -5.99
CA SER A 58 0.38 5.48 -7.34
C SER A 58 0.91 4.49 -8.36
N SER A 59 0.25 4.42 -9.51
CA SER A 59 0.59 3.54 -10.61
C SER A 59 0.97 4.36 -11.83
N ASN A 60 1.88 3.83 -12.65
CA ASN A 60 2.16 4.40 -13.96
C ASN A 60 0.86 4.56 -14.76
N GLN A 61 0.77 5.61 -15.58
CA GLN A 61 -0.33 5.79 -16.53
C GLN A 61 0.24 5.81 -17.94
N VAL A 62 -0.17 4.85 -18.74
CA VAL A 62 0.24 4.70 -20.14
C VAL A 62 -1.01 4.83 -21.00
N GLU A 63 -0.97 5.72 -21.98
CA GLU A 63 -2.08 5.94 -22.90
C GLU A 63 -2.46 4.63 -23.61
N GLY A 64 -3.76 4.39 -23.75
CA GLY A 64 -4.28 3.17 -24.38
C GLY A 64 -4.27 1.91 -23.50
N VAL A 65 -3.67 1.94 -22.30
CA VAL A 65 -3.73 0.80 -21.36
C VAL A 65 -4.97 0.91 -20.47
N ARG A 66 -5.76 -0.16 -20.43
CA ARG A 66 -6.93 -0.25 -19.55
C ARG A 66 -6.50 -0.46 -18.09
N VAL A 67 -6.88 0.46 -17.22
CA VAL A 67 -6.76 0.31 -15.77
C VAL A 67 -7.83 -0.67 -15.28
N THR A 68 -7.42 -1.75 -14.62
CA THR A 68 -8.31 -2.80 -14.09
C THR A 68 -8.23 -2.92 -12.56
N GLY A 69 -7.10 -2.54 -11.97
CA GLY A 69 -6.90 -2.45 -10.53
C GLY A 69 -7.07 -1.03 -9.98
N ARG A 70 -6.94 -0.89 -8.66
CA ARG A 70 -6.89 0.44 -8.03
C ARG A 70 -5.52 1.07 -8.32
N SER A 71 -5.50 2.25 -8.91
CA SER A 71 -4.27 2.88 -9.42
C SER A 71 -3.70 3.96 -8.52
N ASN A 72 -4.55 4.69 -7.79
CA ASN A 72 -4.17 5.72 -6.83
C ASN A 72 -5.00 5.58 -5.57
N PHE A 73 -4.35 5.45 -4.42
CA PHE A 73 -5.02 5.33 -3.13
C PHE A 73 -4.04 5.50 -1.97
N THR A 74 -4.58 5.81 -0.79
CA THR A 74 -3.80 5.85 0.44
C THR A 74 -4.25 4.76 1.40
N VAL A 75 -3.29 4.11 2.05
CA VAL A 75 -3.54 3.19 3.17
C VAL A 75 -2.80 3.61 4.42
N GLN A 76 -3.40 3.32 5.56
CA GLN A 76 -2.79 3.44 6.87
C GLN A 76 -3.41 2.40 7.81
N ASN A 77 -2.56 1.75 8.62
CA ASN A 77 -2.96 0.71 9.56
C ASN A 77 -3.93 -0.35 8.96
N GLY A 78 -3.58 -0.87 7.78
CA GLY A 78 -4.36 -1.93 7.11
C GLY A 78 -5.67 -1.49 6.45
N LYS A 79 -5.98 -0.19 6.44
CA LYS A 79 -7.23 0.37 5.92
C LYS A 79 -6.97 1.43 4.86
N TYR A 80 -7.94 1.61 3.96
CA TYR A 80 -8.01 2.80 3.11
C TYR A 80 -8.36 4.02 3.96
N VAL A 81 -7.73 5.16 3.68
CA VAL A 81 -7.92 6.41 4.46
C VAL A 81 -8.20 7.64 3.60
N ASP A 82 -8.42 7.46 2.30
CA ASP A 82 -8.89 8.45 1.34
C ASP A 82 -10.17 7.94 0.65
#